data_AF-A0A1F7NRT7-F1
#
_entry.id   AF-A0A1F7NRT7-F1
#
_cell.length_a   1.000
_cell.length_b   1.000
_cell.length_c   1.000
_cell.angle_alpha   90.00
_cell.angle_beta   90.00
_cell.angle_gamma   90.00
#
_symmetry.space_group_name_H-M   'P 1'
#
loop_
_entity.id
_entity.type
_entity.pdbx_description
1 polymer ?
#
loop_
_entity_poly.entity_id
_entity_poly.type
_entity_poly.pdbx_seq_one_letter_code
_entity_poly.pdbx_strand_id
1 'polypeptide(L)'
;MTGTERFVRELARENKAFWAGRDVRLDPQAPPEALLSQIRYRMRQGVYNELRSVELIAAWIPWVPEREIRDLLPRQLEDEQRHYQLLRRRLKELGEDPDAYEALPEWQALFDWLVACRHRPTVEKLAMFQFAGETQSCEGFGTLIRLTRDLDPETAGLYRTQILPDEYRHAAIGRQALLLLADTPERQAQAREACREMNEKVFAAYQAHRSRADRGP
;
A
#
# COMPACT_ATOMS: atom_id res chain seq x y z
N MET A 1 25.27 14.50 -4.55
CA MET A 1 24.31 13.40 -4.76
C MET A 1 25.10 12.16 -5.10
N THR A 2 25.08 11.14 -4.24
CA THR A 2 25.80 9.87 -4.45
C THR A 2 25.18 9.06 -5.60
N GLY A 3 25.85 8.00 -6.04
CA GLY A 3 25.31 7.05 -7.03
C GLY A 3 23.98 6.44 -6.55
N THR A 4 23.91 6.02 -5.29
CA THR A 4 22.70 5.46 -4.68
C THR A 4 21.57 6.49 -4.58
N GLU A 5 21.85 7.73 -4.18
CA GLU A 5 20.82 8.77 -4.11
C GLU A 5 20.21 9.07 -5.49
N ARG A 6 21.04 9.04 -6.54
CA ARG A 6 20.58 9.18 -7.92
C ARG A 6 19.67 8.01 -8.30
N PHE A 7 20.10 6.78 -8.04
CA PHE A 7 19.32 5.58 -8.30
C PHE A 7 17.95 5.62 -7.61
N VAL A 8 17.89 5.93 -6.31
CA VAL A 8 16.62 5.99 -5.57
C VAL A 8 15.67 7.05 -6.15
N ARG A 9 16.20 8.19 -6.60
CA ARG A 9 15.39 9.22 -7.28
C ARG A 9 14.88 8.76 -8.64
N GLU A 10 15.70 8.05 -9.40
CA GLU A 10 15.30 7.48 -10.69
C GLU A 10 14.24 6.39 -10.51
N LEU A 11 14.42 5.47 -9.56
CA LEU A 11 13.45 4.44 -9.23
C LEU A 11 12.11 5.03 -8.76
N ALA A 12 12.12 6.12 -7.97
CA ALA A 12 10.89 6.82 -7.61
C ALA A 12 10.15 7.38 -8.83
N ARG A 13 10.88 7.90 -9.83
CA ARG A 13 10.31 8.38 -11.10
C ARG A 13 9.75 7.24 -11.93
N GLU A 14 10.47 6.12 -12.01
CA GLU A 14 10.01 4.90 -12.68
C GLU A 14 8.71 4.37 -12.04
N ASN A 15 8.65 4.31 -10.70
CA ASN A 15 7.46 3.90 -9.95
C ASN A 15 6.27 4.84 -10.23
N LYS A 16 6.49 6.16 -10.16
CA LYS A 16 5.45 7.14 -10.48
C LYS A 16 4.98 7.05 -11.92
N ALA A 17 5.90 6.88 -12.87
CA ALA A 17 5.59 6.74 -14.28
C ALA A 17 4.79 5.45 -14.56
N PHE A 18 5.03 4.37 -13.80
CA PHE A 18 4.22 3.16 -13.90
C PHE A 18 2.75 3.43 -13.55
N TRP A 19 2.47 4.20 -12.49
CA TRP A 19 1.09 4.41 -12.05
C TRP A 19 0.35 5.54 -12.79
N ALA A 20 1.07 6.39 -13.53
CA ALA A 20 0.47 7.47 -14.32
C ALA A 20 -0.57 6.92 -15.32
N GLY A 21 -1.83 7.30 -15.14
CA GLY A 21 -2.95 6.83 -15.98
C GLY A 21 -3.36 5.37 -15.77
N ARG A 22 -2.77 4.67 -14.79
CA ARG A 22 -3.09 3.26 -14.45
C ARG A 22 -3.84 3.08 -13.13
N ASP A 23 -4.00 4.15 -12.35
CA ASP A 23 -4.76 4.08 -11.10
C ASP A 23 -6.26 3.98 -11.39
N VAL A 24 -6.80 2.79 -11.17
CA VAL A 24 -8.21 2.47 -11.43
C VAL A 24 -9.03 2.31 -10.14
N ARG A 25 -8.49 2.70 -8.98
CA ARG A 25 -9.12 2.46 -7.67
C ARG A 25 -10.43 3.23 -7.48
N LEU A 26 -10.47 4.46 -7.96
CA LEU A 26 -11.60 5.38 -7.85
C LEU A 26 -11.78 6.08 -9.18
N ASP A 27 -13.02 6.18 -9.65
CA ASP A 27 -13.37 6.97 -10.83
C ASP A 27 -13.74 8.40 -10.41
N PRO A 28 -12.89 9.41 -10.68
CA PRO A 28 -13.17 10.79 -10.31
C PRO A 28 -14.30 11.42 -11.12
N GLN A 29 -14.76 10.78 -12.20
CA GLN A 29 -15.88 11.24 -13.03
C GLN A 29 -17.20 10.52 -12.69
N ALA A 30 -17.18 9.56 -11.77
CA ALA A 30 -18.38 8.85 -11.35
C ALA A 30 -19.35 9.81 -10.62
N PRO A 31 -20.67 9.59 -10.76
CA PRO A 31 -21.65 10.37 -10.01
C PRO A 31 -21.48 10.15 -8.49
N PRO A 32 -21.90 11.10 -7.64
CA PRO A 32 -21.65 11.07 -6.19
C PRO A 32 -21.99 9.75 -5.48
N GLU A 33 -23.13 9.13 -5.82
CA GLU A 33 -23.57 7.85 -5.24
C GLU A 33 -22.63 6.69 -5.60
N ALA A 34 -22.24 6.61 -6.88
CA ALA A 34 -21.32 5.59 -7.36
C ALA A 34 -19.92 5.82 -6.75
N LEU A 35 -19.48 7.07 -6.65
CA LEU A 35 -18.21 7.41 -6.01
C LEU A 35 -18.22 7.04 -4.52
N LEU A 36 -19.30 7.32 -3.79
CA LEU A 36 -19.45 6.90 -2.40
C LEU A 36 -19.41 5.39 -2.25
N SER A 37 -20.06 4.65 -3.16
CA SER A 37 -20.02 3.18 -3.17
C SER A 37 -18.62 2.64 -3.42
N GLN A 38 -17.85 3.26 -4.34
CA GLN A 38 -16.45 2.93 -4.57
C GLN A 38 -15.59 3.22 -3.32
N ILE A 39 -15.81 4.36 -2.65
CA ILE A 39 -15.12 4.71 -1.39
C ILE A 39 -15.42 3.66 -0.30
N ARG A 40 -16.69 3.29 -0.11
CA ARG A 40 -17.10 2.26 0.86
C ARG A 40 -16.46 0.91 0.56
N TYR A 41 -16.44 0.50 -0.70
CA TYR A 41 -15.72 -0.70 -1.11
C TYR A 41 -14.23 -0.62 -0.75
N ARG A 42 -13.58 0.51 -1.07
CA ARG A 42 -12.16 0.72 -0.74
C ARG A 42 -11.89 0.68 0.76
N MET A 43 -12.82 1.13 1.59
CA MET A 43 -12.71 1.02 3.05
C MET A 43 -12.83 -0.43 3.55
N ARG A 44 -13.78 -1.20 3.02
CA ARG A 44 -13.92 -2.63 3.31
C ARG A 44 -12.67 -3.41 2.92
N GLN A 45 -12.16 -3.15 1.71
CA GLN A 45 -10.88 -3.70 1.28
C GLN A 45 -9.72 -3.21 2.16
N GLY A 46 -9.74 -1.93 2.56
CA GLY A 46 -8.76 -1.35 3.48
C GLY A 46 -8.65 -2.17 4.76
N VAL A 47 -9.76 -2.47 5.44
CA VAL A 47 -9.77 -3.32 6.64
C VAL A 47 -9.01 -4.64 6.42
N TYR A 48 -9.28 -5.33 5.31
CA TYR A 48 -8.55 -6.55 4.98
C TYR A 48 -7.06 -6.29 4.74
N ASN A 49 -6.74 -5.28 3.95
CA ASN A 49 -5.36 -4.94 3.61
C ASN A 49 -4.53 -4.59 4.87
N GLU A 50 -5.05 -3.75 5.78
CA GLU A 50 -4.37 -3.35 7.02
C GLU A 50 -4.05 -4.57 7.89
N LEU A 51 -5.02 -5.49 8.06
CA LEU A 51 -4.79 -6.73 8.82
C LEU A 51 -3.71 -7.61 8.18
N ARG A 52 -3.73 -7.71 6.85
CA ARG A 52 -2.74 -8.49 6.10
C ARG A 52 -1.36 -7.83 6.09
N SER A 53 -1.29 -6.50 6.15
CA SER A 53 -0.05 -5.76 6.39
C SER A 53 0.54 -6.09 7.76
N VAL A 54 -0.26 -6.17 8.83
CA VAL A 54 0.22 -6.61 10.17
C VAL A 54 0.90 -7.97 10.08
N GLU A 55 0.25 -8.94 9.45
CA GLU A 55 0.77 -10.31 9.27
C GLU A 55 2.05 -10.32 8.44
N LEU A 56 2.09 -9.52 7.37
CA LEU A 56 3.26 -9.35 6.51
C LEU A 56 4.45 -8.80 7.27
N ILE A 57 4.29 -7.68 7.97
CA ILE A 57 5.37 -7.03 8.72
C ILE A 57 5.84 -7.94 9.86
N ALA A 58 4.91 -8.60 10.57
CA ALA A 58 5.24 -9.59 11.61
C ALA A 58 6.11 -10.72 11.03
N ALA A 59 5.76 -11.24 9.85
CA ALA A 59 6.51 -12.30 9.19
C ALA A 59 7.89 -11.84 8.69
N TRP A 60 8.06 -10.56 8.38
CA TRP A 60 9.30 -10.01 7.83
C TRP A 60 10.33 -9.61 8.89
N ILE A 61 9.91 -9.12 10.06
CA ILE A 61 10.81 -8.63 11.12
C ILE A 61 11.97 -9.59 11.41
N PRO A 62 11.77 -10.92 11.58
CA PRO A 62 12.87 -11.86 11.85
C PRO A 62 13.86 -12.02 10.68
N TRP A 63 13.46 -11.64 9.48
CA TRP A 63 14.22 -11.82 8.24
C TRP A 63 14.88 -10.54 7.73
N VAL A 64 14.90 -9.47 8.54
CA VAL A 64 15.62 -8.23 8.23
C VAL A 64 16.82 -8.13 9.18
N PRO A 65 18.03 -8.57 8.75
CA PRO A 65 19.22 -8.56 9.62
C PRO A 65 19.76 -7.14 9.86
N GLU A 66 19.47 -6.19 8.98
CA GLU A 66 19.90 -4.80 9.09
C GLU A 66 19.19 -4.11 10.27
N ARG A 67 19.91 -3.92 11.37
CA ARG A 67 19.37 -3.30 12.60
C ARG A 67 18.71 -1.96 12.32
N GLU A 68 19.36 -1.11 11.53
CA GLU A 68 18.90 0.25 11.17
C GLU A 68 17.52 0.26 10.50
N ILE A 69 17.13 -0.85 9.86
CA ILE A 69 15.83 -1.03 9.22
C ILE A 69 14.89 -1.82 10.13
N ARG A 70 15.38 -2.91 10.73
CA ARG A 70 14.59 -3.78 11.60
C ARG A 70 13.97 -3.02 12.77
N ASP A 71 14.69 -2.06 13.35
CA ASP A 71 14.21 -1.29 14.51
C ASP A 71 13.01 -0.38 14.17
N LEU A 72 12.74 -0.11 12.89
CA LEU A 72 11.61 0.71 12.44
C LEU A 72 10.32 -0.09 12.24
N LEU A 73 10.42 -1.39 11.93
CA LEU A 73 9.30 -2.24 11.54
C LEU A 73 8.27 -2.51 12.67
N PRO A 74 8.64 -2.65 13.96
CA PRO A 74 7.65 -2.82 15.02
C PRO A 74 6.67 -1.65 15.12
N ARG A 75 7.13 -0.42 14.83
CA ARG A 75 6.25 0.75 14.84
C ARG A 75 5.26 0.70 13.68
N GLN A 76 5.70 0.31 12.49
CA GLN A 76 4.77 0.10 11.38
C GLN A 76 3.74 -0.96 11.72
N LEU A 77 4.14 -2.11 12.27
CA LEU A 77 3.21 -3.15 12.70
C LEU A 77 2.10 -2.61 13.64
N GLU A 78 2.49 -1.78 14.61
CA GLU A 78 1.53 -1.10 15.49
C GLU A 78 0.61 -0.12 14.74
N ASP A 79 1.17 0.66 13.83
CA ASP A 79 0.42 1.63 13.01
C ASP A 79 -0.62 0.92 12.12
N GLU A 80 -0.25 -0.15 11.41
CA GLU A 80 -1.16 -0.97 10.58
C GLU A 80 -2.28 -1.61 11.42
N GLN A 81 -1.94 -2.15 12.61
CA GLN A 81 -2.93 -2.70 13.53
C GLN A 81 -3.91 -1.62 14.01
N ARG A 82 -3.44 -0.40 14.25
CA ARG A 82 -4.29 0.73 14.59
C ARG A 82 -5.16 1.14 13.41
N HIS A 83 -4.61 1.24 12.19
CA HIS A 83 -5.37 1.58 10.99
C HIS A 83 -6.50 0.59 10.73
N TYR A 84 -6.23 -0.70 10.87
CA TYR A 84 -7.24 -1.76 10.85
C TYR A 84 -8.40 -1.45 11.80
N GLN A 85 -8.11 -1.14 13.07
CA GLN A 85 -9.15 -0.82 14.06
C GLN A 85 -9.90 0.49 13.73
N LEU A 86 -9.20 1.50 13.22
CA LEU A 86 -9.79 2.77 12.82
C LEU A 86 -10.80 2.58 11.68
N LEU A 87 -10.41 1.84 10.64
CA LEU A 87 -11.29 1.56 9.49
C LEU A 87 -12.48 0.69 9.90
N ARG A 88 -12.26 -0.33 10.74
CA ARG A 88 -13.36 -1.15 11.28
C ARG A 88 -14.37 -0.33 12.04
N ARG A 89 -13.91 0.55 12.94
CA ARG A 89 -14.79 1.45 13.69
C ARG A 89 -15.55 2.37 12.76
N ARG A 90 -14.88 2.96 11.78
CA ARG A 90 -15.53 3.87 10.83
C ARG A 90 -16.61 3.15 10.01
N LEU A 91 -16.37 1.93 9.52
CA LEU A 91 -17.38 1.15 8.81
C LEU A 91 -18.63 0.89 9.68
N LYS A 92 -18.45 0.59 10.98
CA LYS A 92 -19.58 0.42 11.91
C LYS A 92 -20.40 1.71 12.09
N GLU A 93 -19.73 2.86 12.21
CA GLU A 93 -20.41 4.17 12.29
C GLU A 93 -21.26 4.46 11.04
N LEU A 94 -20.85 3.90 9.90
CA LEU A 94 -21.53 4.02 8.62
C LEU A 94 -22.62 2.98 8.40
N GLY A 95 -22.89 2.14 9.41
CA GLY A 95 -23.89 1.08 9.35
C GLY A 95 -23.46 -0.16 8.57
N GLU A 96 -22.16 -0.33 8.31
CA GLU A 96 -21.63 -1.51 7.62
C GLU A 96 -21.01 -2.52 8.59
N ASP A 97 -21.04 -3.80 8.21
CA ASP A 97 -20.30 -4.85 8.89
C ASP A 97 -18.85 -4.88 8.35
N PRO A 98 -17.84 -4.52 9.17
CA PRO A 98 -16.45 -4.56 8.73
C PRO A 98 -15.91 -5.98 8.52
N ASP A 99 -16.57 -7.01 9.04
CA ASP A 99 -16.14 -8.41 8.93
C ASP A 99 -16.77 -9.14 7.73
N ALA A 100 -17.72 -8.51 7.04
CA ALA A 100 -18.42 -9.11 5.90
C ALA A 100 -17.64 -9.04 4.58
N TYR A 101 -16.47 -8.39 4.54
CA TYR A 101 -15.69 -8.28 3.32
C TYR A 101 -14.97 -9.58 2.99
N GLU A 102 -15.34 -10.18 1.86
CA GLU A 102 -14.61 -11.30 1.28
C GLU A 102 -13.56 -10.78 0.29
N ALA A 103 -12.29 -10.99 0.63
CA ALA A 103 -11.19 -10.58 -0.23
C ALA A 103 -11.21 -11.36 -1.55
N LEU A 104 -11.01 -10.65 -2.66
CA LEU A 104 -10.86 -11.29 -3.97
C LEU A 104 -9.64 -12.23 -3.97
N PRO A 105 -9.67 -13.35 -4.74
CA PRO A 105 -8.55 -14.29 -4.82
C PRO A 105 -7.21 -13.62 -5.16
N GLU A 106 -7.20 -12.58 -5.99
CA GLU A 106 -6.00 -11.84 -6.37
C GLU A 106 -5.41 -11.04 -5.20
N TRP A 107 -6.25 -10.52 -4.31
CA TRP A 107 -5.80 -9.84 -3.09
C TRP A 107 -5.22 -10.84 -2.09
N GLN A 108 -5.88 -11.98 -1.91
CA GLN A 108 -5.36 -13.06 -1.07
C GLN A 108 -3.99 -13.54 -1.60
N ALA A 109 -3.91 -13.85 -2.89
CA ALA A 109 -2.69 -14.31 -3.54
C ALA A 109 -1.56 -13.27 -3.46
N LEU A 110 -1.87 -11.96 -3.58
CA LEU A 110 -0.87 -10.90 -3.44
C LEU A 110 -0.25 -10.91 -2.03
N PHE A 111 -1.08 -10.93 -0.97
CA PHE A 111 -0.55 -10.92 0.40
C PHE A 111 0.14 -12.23 0.77
N ASP A 112 -0.38 -13.38 0.33
CA ASP A 112 0.28 -14.67 0.54
C ASP A 112 1.67 -14.68 -0.12
N TRP A 113 1.78 -14.14 -1.33
CA TRP A 113 3.05 -13.98 -2.02
C TRP A 113 3.99 -13.03 -1.25
N LEU A 114 3.52 -11.88 -0.77
CA LEU A 114 4.33 -10.94 0.02
C LEU A 114 4.87 -11.61 1.32
N VAL A 115 4.03 -12.37 2.02
CA VAL A 115 4.43 -13.12 3.23
C VAL A 115 5.44 -14.22 2.88
N ALA A 116 5.26 -14.93 1.76
CA ALA A 116 6.20 -15.94 1.28
C ALA A 116 7.56 -15.33 0.91
N CYS A 117 7.58 -14.08 0.44
CA CYS A 117 8.81 -13.36 0.10
C CYS A 117 9.67 -12.97 1.30
N ARG A 118 9.31 -13.29 2.56
CA ARG A 118 10.14 -13.04 3.75
C ARG A 118 11.59 -13.54 3.61
N HIS A 119 11.81 -14.59 2.83
CA HIS A 119 13.13 -15.19 2.58
C HIS A 119 13.95 -14.50 1.47
N ARG A 120 13.37 -13.57 0.70
CA ARG A 120 14.09 -12.79 -0.31
C ARG A 120 15.11 -11.85 0.35
N PRO A 121 16.16 -11.42 -0.38
CA PRO A 121 17.09 -10.40 0.11
C PRO A 121 16.36 -9.16 0.65
N THR A 122 16.89 -8.53 1.71
CA THR A 122 16.29 -7.33 2.31
C THR A 122 16.05 -6.23 1.28
N VAL A 123 17.03 -5.97 0.41
CA VAL A 123 16.90 -4.92 -0.62
C VAL A 123 15.68 -5.15 -1.52
N GLU A 124 15.38 -6.38 -1.90
CA GLU A 124 14.22 -6.72 -2.73
C GLU A 124 12.91 -6.52 -1.96
N LYS A 125 12.83 -7.04 -0.74
CA LYS A 125 11.63 -6.95 0.11
C LYS A 125 11.22 -5.51 0.37
N LEU A 126 12.19 -4.70 0.77
CA LEU A 126 11.98 -3.31 1.13
C LEU A 126 11.76 -2.45 -0.12
N ALA A 127 12.36 -2.80 -1.26
CA ALA A 127 12.03 -2.17 -2.55
C ALA A 127 10.57 -2.42 -2.95
N MET A 128 10.13 -3.68 -2.92
CA MET A 128 8.80 -4.04 -3.41
C MET A 128 7.68 -3.47 -2.53
N PHE A 129 7.70 -3.75 -1.22
CA PHE A 129 6.56 -3.38 -0.38
C PHE A 129 6.72 -1.97 0.19
N GLN A 130 7.79 -1.73 0.95
CA GLN A 130 7.98 -0.46 1.64
C GLN A 130 8.21 0.73 0.70
N PHE A 131 8.95 0.54 -0.40
CA PHE A 131 9.20 1.64 -1.32
C PHE A 131 8.11 1.76 -2.39
N ALA A 132 7.86 0.72 -3.19
CA ALA A 132 6.89 0.80 -4.28
C ALA A 132 5.43 0.76 -3.78
N GLY A 133 5.10 -0.22 -2.92
CA GLY A 133 3.77 -0.42 -2.36
C GLY A 133 3.27 0.76 -1.53
N GLU A 134 4.00 1.14 -0.48
CA GLU A 134 3.56 2.23 0.43
C GLU A 134 3.48 3.59 -0.27
N THR A 135 4.38 3.88 -1.20
CA THR A 135 4.28 5.09 -2.02
C THR A 135 2.98 5.10 -2.81
N GLN A 136 2.57 3.95 -3.35
CA GLN A 136 1.31 3.84 -4.08
C GLN A 136 0.07 3.89 -3.16
N SER A 137 0.17 3.41 -1.92
CA SER A 137 -0.84 3.61 -0.88
C SER A 137 -1.02 5.10 -0.58
N CYS A 138 0.09 5.84 -0.37
CA CYS A 138 0.07 7.29 -0.12
C CYS A 138 -0.67 8.07 -1.22
N GLU A 139 -0.32 7.83 -2.49
CA GLU A 139 -0.97 8.49 -3.64
C GLU A 139 -2.46 8.13 -3.73
N GLY A 140 -2.81 6.89 -3.38
CA GLY A 140 -4.20 6.43 -3.34
C GLY A 140 -5.04 7.09 -2.28
N PHE A 141 -4.50 7.17 -1.07
CA PHE A 141 -5.18 7.84 0.03
C PHE A 141 -5.28 9.33 -0.21
N GLY A 142 -4.28 9.96 -0.85
CA GLY A 142 -4.40 11.35 -1.32
C GLY A 142 -5.57 11.55 -2.28
N THR A 143 -5.74 10.64 -3.23
CA THR A 143 -6.89 10.64 -4.16
C THR A 143 -8.21 10.40 -3.45
N LEU A 144 -8.28 9.41 -2.55
CA LEU A 144 -9.45 9.11 -1.73
C LEU A 144 -9.86 10.35 -0.92
N ILE A 145 -8.94 10.93 -0.13
CA ILE A 145 -9.21 12.12 0.68
C ILE A 145 -9.78 13.26 -0.17
N ARG A 146 -9.22 13.51 -1.36
CA ARG A 146 -9.68 14.57 -2.25
C ARG A 146 -11.11 14.32 -2.74
N LEU A 147 -11.43 13.08 -3.14
CA LEU A 147 -12.73 12.71 -3.70
C LEU A 147 -13.81 12.54 -2.63
N THR A 148 -13.43 12.14 -1.42
CA THR A 148 -14.35 11.88 -0.31
C THR A 148 -14.71 13.14 0.47
N ARG A 149 -13.91 14.21 0.39
CA ARG A 149 -14.03 15.41 1.25
C ARG A 149 -15.45 15.98 1.35
N ASP A 150 -16.11 16.14 0.21
CA ASP A 150 -17.43 16.80 0.17
C ASP A 150 -18.59 15.81 0.31
N LEU A 151 -18.32 14.50 0.22
CA LEU A 151 -19.32 13.43 0.30
C LEU A 151 -19.38 12.80 1.70
N ASP A 152 -18.22 12.61 2.32
CA ASP A 152 -18.04 12.04 3.66
C ASP A 152 -16.81 12.69 4.33
N PRO A 153 -16.96 13.92 4.86
CA PRO A 153 -15.85 14.69 5.42
C PRO A 153 -15.20 14.00 6.62
N GLU A 154 -15.94 13.20 7.37
CA GLU A 154 -15.42 12.42 8.50
C GLU A 154 -14.45 11.33 8.05
N THR A 155 -14.83 10.55 7.03
CA THR A 155 -13.93 9.54 6.44
C THR A 155 -12.69 10.21 5.83
N ALA A 156 -12.87 11.31 5.08
CA ALA A 156 -11.73 12.05 4.53
C ALA A 156 -10.81 12.60 5.64
N GLY A 157 -11.40 13.06 6.76
CA GLY A 157 -10.69 13.49 7.95
C GLY A 157 -9.86 12.37 8.57
N LEU A 158 -10.45 11.19 8.77
CA LEU A 158 -9.78 10.01 9.30
C LEU A 158 -8.51 9.66 8.52
N TYR A 159 -8.63 9.50 7.19
CA TYR A 159 -7.48 9.18 6.35
C TYR A 159 -6.41 10.28 6.41
N ARG A 160 -6.82 11.54 6.34
CA ARG A 160 -5.90 12.68 6.31
C ARG A 160 -5.08 12.84 7.59
N THR A 161 -5.70 12.61 8.75
CA THR A 161 -5.06 12.96 10.04
C THR A 161 -4.54 11.76 10.81
N GLN A 162 -5.04 10.55 10.54
CA GLN A 162 -4.72 9.37 11.35
C GLN A 162 -4.11 8.19 10.58
N ILE A 163 -4.16 8.20 9.24
CA ILE A 163 -3.64 7.10 8.41
C ILE A 163 -2.49 7.60 7.53
N LEU A 164 -2.77 8.54 6.62
CA LEU A 164 -1.79 9.02 5.63
C LEU A 164 -0.45 9.53 6.22
N PRO A 165 -0.41 10.24 7.36
CA PRO A 165 0.87 10.62 7.97
C PRO A 165 1.76 9.43 8.32
N ASP A 166 1.18 8.28 8.64
CA ASP A 166 1.90 7.06 8.98
C ASP A 166 2.38 6.36 7.73
N GLU A 167 1.57 6.33 6.66
CA GLU A 167 1.99 5.79 5.36
C GLU A 167 3.23 6.50 4.80
N TYR A 168 3.32 7.82 5.00
CA TYR A 168 4.54 8.54 4.61
C TYR A 168 5.76 8.08 5.41
N ARG A 169 5.58 7.67 6.67
CA ARG A 169 6.65 7.09 7.48
C ARG A 169 6.98 5.68 7.00
N HIS A 170 5.98 4.86 6.66
CA HIS A 170 6.19 3.53 6.08
C HIS A 170 6.97 3.62 4.76
N ALA A 171 6.54 4.48 3.83
CA ALA A 171 7.25 4.75 2.58
C ALA A 171 8.70 5.25 2.80
N ALA A 172 8.93 6.02 3.86
CA ALA A 172 10.27 6.48 4.22
C ALA A 172 11.19 5.34 4.68
N ILE A 173 10.66 4.26 5.30
CA ILE A 173 11.43 3.05 5.64
C ILE A 173 12.00 2.44 4.36
N GLY A 174 11.18 2.28 3.32
CA GLY A 174 11.62 1.76 2.02
C GLY A 174 12.72 2.63 1.40
N ARG A 175 12.54 3.95 1.42
CA ARG A 175 13.56 4.89 0.93
C ARG A 175 14.87 4.78 1.71
N GLN A 176 14.81 4.69 3.04
CA GLN A 176 15.98 4.53 3.89
C GLN A 176 16.70 3.20 3.61
N ALA A 177 15.95 2.11 3.47
CA ALA A 177 16.49 0.80 3.13
C ALA A 177 17.22 0.81 1.79
N LEU A 178 16.65 1.43 0.75
CA LEU A 178 17.33 1.54 -0.55
C LEU A 178 18.59 2.41 -0.50
N LEU A 179 18.58 3.50 0.26
CA LEU A 179 19.78 4.33 0.44
C LEU A 179 20.91 3.58 1.15
N LEU A 180 20.56 2.68 2.07
CA LEU A 180 21.51 1.84 2.80
C LEU A 180 22.01 0.66 1.96
N LEU A 181 21.12 0.02 1.21
CA LEU A 181 21.36 -1.30 0.63
C LEU A 181 21.57 -1.30 -0.88
N ALA A 182 21.11 -0.31 -1.64
CA ALA A 182 21.24 -0.30 -3.11
C ALA A 182 22.56 0.37 -3.56
N ASP A 183 23.67 0.01 -2.93
CA ASP A 183 24.99 0.61 -3.10
C ASP A 183 25.82 0.02 -4.26
N THR A 184 25.41 -1.13 -4.81
CA THR A 184 26.02 -1.75 -5.99
C THR A 184 25.04 -1.84 -7.17
N PRO A 185 25.54 -1.91 -8.42
CA PRO A 185 24.68 -2.10 -9.60
C PRO A 185 23.78 -3.33 -9.51
N GLU A 186 24.26 -4.43 -8.92
CA GLU A 186 23.50 -5.67 -8.76
C GLU A 186 22.32 -5.48 -7.80
N ARG A 187 22.56 -4.83 -6.65
CA ARG A 187 21.50 -4.54 -5.68
C ARG A 187 20.49 -3.52 -6.20
N GLN A 188 20.94 -2.57 -7.01
CA GLN A 188 20.07 -1.63 -7.72
C GLN A 188 19.19 -2.35 -8.75
N ALA A 189 19.74 -3.31 -9.49
CA ALA A 189 18.97 -4.13 -10.43
C ALA A 189 17.92 -4.97 -9.70
N GLN A 190 18.29 -5.61 -8.57
CA GLN A 190 17.36 -6.35 -7.71
C GLN A 190 16.22 -5.47 -7.18
N ALA A 191 16.52 -4.28 -6.66
CA ALA A 191 15.50 -3.35 -6.18
C ALA A 191 14.54 -2.92 -7.28
N ARG A 192 15.06 -2.61 -8.48
CA ARG A 192 14.24 -2.23 -9.65
C ARG A 192 13.33 -3.37 -10.09
N GLU A 193 13.85 -4.59 -10.14
CA GLU A 193 13.08 -5.79 -10.45
C GLU A 193 11.93 -6.00 -9.47
N ALA A 194 12.23 -5.95 -8.18
CA ALA A 194 11.24 -6.16 -7.13
C ALA A 194 10.15 -5.08 -7.13
N CYS A 195 10.49 -3.80 -7.40
CA CYS A 195 9.50 -2.74 -7.57
C CYS A 195 8.58 -3.00 -8.77
N ARG A 196 9.14 -3.45 -9.89
CA ARG A 196 8.36 -3.74 -11.10
C ARG A 196 7.42 -4.92 -10.88
N GLU A 197 7.92 -6.01 -10.31
CA GLU A 197 7.11 -7.20 -9.98
C GLU A 197 5.94 -6.82 -9.06
N MET A 198 6.19 -6.00 -8.03
CA MET A 198 5.12 -5.51 -7.15
C MET A 198 4.08 -4.70 -7.91
N ASN A 199 4.52 -3.72 -8.69
CA ASN A 199 3.65 -2.84 -9.45
C ASN A 199 2.75 -3.63 -10.41
N GLU A 200 3.31 -4.61 -11.12
CA GLU A 200 2.55 -5.49 -12.01
C GLU A 200 1.52 -6.33 -11.26
N LYS A 201 1.89 -6.94 -10.12
CA LYS A 201 0.97 -7.75 -9.31
C LYS A 201 -0.16 -6.92 -8.71
N VAL A 202 0.16 -5.76 -8.14
CA VAL A 202 -0.84 -4.83 -7.57
C VAL A 202 -1.78 -4.31 -8.65
N PHE A 203 -1.23 -3.96 -9.82
CA PHE A 203 -2.04 -3.49 -10.94
C PHE A 203 -2.98 -4.59 -11.45
N ALA A 204 -2.50 -5.83 -11.58
CA ALA A 204 -3.34 -6.97 -11.94
C ALA A 204 -4.48 -7.20 -10.93
N ALA A 205 -4.20 -7.10 -9.63
CA ALA A 205 -5.23 -7.20 -8.59
C ALA A 205 -6.28 -6.07 -8.70
N TYR A 206 -5.86 -4.84 -9.00
CA TYR A 206 -6.77 -3.72 -9.22
C TYR A 206 -7.61 -3.86 -10.50
N GLN A 207 -7.03 -4.36 -11.60
CA GLN A 207 -7.79 -4.62 -12.82
C GLN A 207 -8.83 -5.72 -12.62
N ALA A 208 -8.45 -6.83 -11.97
CA ALA A 208 -9.37 -7.90 -11.64
C ALA A 208 -10.53 -7.37 -10.78
N HIS A 209 -10.22 -6.52 -9.79
CA HIS A 209 -11.23 -5.85 -8.98
C HIS A 209 -12.20 -5.02 -9.83
N ARG A 210 -11.72 -4.12 -10.68
CA ARG A 210 -12.60 -3.25 -11.49
C ARG A 210 -13.48 -4.04 -12.44
N SER A 211 -12.93 -5.06 -13.09
CA SER A 211 -13.72 -5.92 -13.98
C SER A 211 -14.88 -6.65 -13.28
N ARG A 212 -14.78 -6.85 -11.95
CA ARG A 212 -15.84 -7.45 -11.13
C ARG A 212 -16.78 -6.41 -10.53
N ALA A 213 -16.26 -5.28 -10.06
CA ALA A 213 -17.08 -4.18 -9.53
C ALA A 213 -17.98 -3.54 -10.60
N ASP A 214 -17.49 -3.44 -11.83
CA ASP A 214 -18.24 -2.88 -12.97
C ASP A 214 -19.37 -3.80 -13.46
N ARG A 215 -19.43 -5.05 -12.98
CA ARG A 215 -20.50 -6.01 -13.35
C ARG A 215 -21.71 -5.97 -12.42
N GLY A 216 -21.65 -5.20 -11.33
CA GLY A 216 -22.65 -5.25 -10.27
C GLY A 216 -22.72 -6.62 -9.58
N PRO A 217 -23.42 -6.74 -8.44
CA PRO A 217 -23.83 -8.02 -7.90
C PRO A 217 -24.74 -8.80 -8.87
#